data_AF-A0A2V7PN85-F1
#
_entry.id   AF-A0A2V7PN85-F1
#
_cell.length_a   1.000
_cell.length_b   1.000
_cell.length_c   1.000
_cell.angle_alpha   90.00
_cell.angle_beta   90.00
_cell.angle_gamma   90.00
#
_symmetry.space_group_name_H-M   'P 1'
#
loop_
_entity.id
_entity.type
_entity.pdbx_description
1 polymer ?
#
loop_
_entity_poly.entity_id
_entity_poly.type
_entity_poly.pdbx_seq_one_letter_code
_entity_poly.pdbx_strand_id
1 'polypeptide(L)' 'MAFTLGFHIILASFGVAFPALMLIANYRGLRHDDPVALDLAQRWSKVAAVLFAVGAVTGTVLSFEFGLLWPAFTGRFGDV' A
#
# COMPACT_ATOMS: atom_id res chain seq x y z
N MET A 1 1.61 -17.56 -5.65
CA MET A 1 2.07 -17.37 -4.26
C MET A 1 3.45 -16.71 -4.14
N ALA A 2 4.60 -17.34 -4.43
CA ALA A 2 5.90 -16.67 -4.19
C ALA A 2 6.09 -15.36 -4.99
N PHE A 3 5.75 -15.38 -6.28
CA PHE A 3 5.81 -14.20 -7.16
C PHE A 3 4.81 -13.10 -6.75
N THR A 4 3.55 -13.48 -6.53
CA THR A 4 2.46 -12.56 -6.14
C THR A 4 2.70 -11.94 -4.77
N LEU A 5 3.13 -12.73 -3.79
CA LEU A 5 3.52 -12.26 -2.46
C LEU A 5 4.72 -11.32 -2.52
N GLY A 6 5.75 -11.65 -3.31
CA GLY A 6 6.91 -10.80 -3.49
C GLY A 6 6.56 -9.42 -4.06
N PHE A 7 5.76 -9.37 -5.12
CA PHE A 7 5.28 -8.10 -5.69
C PHE A 7 4.37 -7.33 -4.72
N HIS A 8 3.47 -8.02 -4.02
CA HIS A 8 2.56 -7.38 -3.09
C HIS A 8 3.27 -6.74 -1.89
N ILE A 9 4.30 -7.39 -1.33
CA ILE A 9 5.07 -6.84 -0.20
C ILE A 9 5.79 -5.54 -0.57
N ILE A 10 6.33 -5.46 -1.79
CA ILE A 10 6.97 -4.24 -2.30
C ILE A 10 5.93 -3.12 -2.36
N LEU A 11 4.77 -3.38 -2.97
CA LEU A 11 3.68 -2.41 -3.07
C LEU A 11 3.11 -2.00 -1.72
N ALA A 12 2.93 -2.97 -0.80
CA ALA A 12 2.44 -2.72 0.55
C ALA A 12 3.39 -1.84 1.35
N SER A 13 4.70 -2.07 1.24
CA SER A 13 5.72 -1.26 1.92
C SER A 13 5.67 0.20 1.46
N PHE A 14 5.51 0.43 0.15
CA PHE A 14 5.28 1.77 -0.39
C PHE A 14 3.94 2.37 0.08
N GLY A 15 2.89 1.55 0.13
CA GLY A 15 1.58 1.95 0.64
C GLY A 15 1.60 2.45 2.09
N VAL A 16 2.53 1.97 2.92
CA VAL A 16 2.72 2.45 4.31
C VAL A 16 3.64 3.68 4.37
N ALA A 17 4.71 3.73 3.57
CA ALA A 17 5.69 4.81 3.61
C ALA A 17 5.17 6.14 3.02
N PHE A 18 4.44 6.08 1.90
CA PHE A 18 3.98 7.29 1.19
C PHE A 18 3.00 8.17 1.99
N PRO A 19 2.00 7.61 2.71
CA PRO A 19 1.11 8.41 3.56
C PRO A 19 1.86 9.18 4.65
N ALA A 20 2.85 8.55 5.30
CA ALA A 20 3.67 9.20 6.32
C ALA A 20 4.51 10.35 5.74
N LEU A 21 5.14 10.12 4.58
CA LEU A 21 5.92 11.15 3.88
C LEU A 21 5.05 12.34 3.45
N MET A 22 3.86 12.09 2.91
CA MET A 22 2.92 13.15 2.54
C MET A 22 2.42 13.93 3.75
N LEU A 23 2.13 13.26 4.86
CA LEU A 23 1.71 13.94 6.08
C LEU A 23 2.78 14.91 6.57
N ILE A 24 4.05 14.48 6.56
CA ILE A 24 5.20 15.33 6.94
C ILE A 24 5.36 16.50 5.96
N ALA A 25 5.28 16.24 4.64
CA ALA A 25 5.40 17.28 3.62
C ALA A 25 4.27 18.31 3.72
N ASN A 26 3.03 17.87 3.90
CA ASN A 26 1.87 18.73 4.09
C ASN A 26 1.96 19.54 5.38
N TYR A 27 2.37 18.91 6.48
CA TYR A 27 2.60 19.58 7.76
C TYR A 27 3.67 20.67 7.65
N ARG A 28 4.80 20.37 6.98
CA ARG A 28 5.87 21.33 6.74
C ARG A 28 5.40 22.50 5.86
N GLY A 29 4.65 22.21 4.79
CA GLY A 29 4.08 23.22 3.89
C GLY A 29 3.16 24.19 4.62
N LEU A 30 2.27 23.67 5.49
CA LEU A 30 1.37 24.49 6.29
C LEU A 30 2.09 25.30 7.38
N ARG A 31 3.12 24.73 8.02
CA ARG A 31 3.83 25.37 9.13
C ARG A 31 4.84 26.42 8.68
N HIS A 32 5.44 26.25 7.50
CA HIS A 32 6.46 27.15 6.96
C HIS A 32 5.96 28.03 5.81
N ASP A 33 4.68 27.93 5.47
CA ASP A 33 4.06 28.62 4.33
C ASP A 33 4.84 28.38 3.02
N ASP A 34 5.31 27.13 2.85
CA ASP A 34 6.15 26.70 1.74
C ASP A 34 5.27 26.10 0.62
N PRO A 35 5.02 26.82 -0.47
CA PRO A 35 4.16 26.34 -1.56
C PRO A 35 4.77 25.15 -2.30
N VAL A 36 6.10 24.99 -2.28
CA VAL A 36 6.78 23.87 -2.94
C VAL A 36 6.52 22.57 -2.18
N ALA A 37 6.56 22.61 -0.85
CA ALA A 37 6.26 21.45 -0.01
C ALA A 37 4.79 20.99 -0.14
N LEU A 38 3.87 21.94 -0.30
CA LEU A 38 2.44 21.68 -0.54
C LEU A 38 2.19 21.05 -1.92
N ASP A 39 2.80 21.58 -2.99
CA ASP A 39 2.69 21.01 -4.33
C ASP A 39 3.32 19.60 -4.39
N LEU A 40 4.44 19.40 -3.69
CA LEU A 40 5.05 18.08 -3.52
C LEU A 40 4.06 17.10 -2.85
N ALA A 41 3.44 17.48 -1.74
CA ALA A 41 2.46 16.64 -1.05
C ALA A 41 1.26 16.28 -1.96
N GLN A 42 0.74 17.23 -2.74
CA GLN A 42 -0.35 16.98 -3.69
C GLN A 42 0.05 16.07 -4.85
N ARG A 43 1.24 16.24 -5.41
CA ARG A 43 1.73 15.39 -6.51
C ARG A 43 1.94 13.95 -6.04
N TRP A 44 2.59 13.78 -4.90
CA TRP A 44 2.81 12.46 -4.31
C TRP A 44 1.50 11.79 -3.86
N SER A 45 0.47 12.56 -3.50
CA SER A 45 -0.89 12.03 -3.24
C SER A 45 -1.45 11.23 -4.41
N LYS A 46 -1.31 11.77 -5.63
CA LYS A 46 -1.81 11.10 -6.84
C LYS A 46 -1.06 9.79 -7.09
N VAL A 47 0.27 9.81 -6.92
CA VAL A 47 1.11 8.61 -7.08
C VAL A 47 0.77 7.57 -6.02
N ALA A 48 0.63 7.98 -4.76
CA ALA A 48 0.24 7.11 -3.65
C ALA A 48 -1.14 6.47 -3.87
N ALA A 49 -2.11 7.23 -4.40
CA ALA A 49 -3.44 6.71 -4.73
C ALA A 49 -3.38 5.59 -5.78
N VAL A 50 -2.57 5.76 -6.83
CA VAL A 50 -2.38 4.72 -7.86
C VAL A 50 -1.70 3.49 -7.29
N LEU A 51 -0.62 3.65 -6.52
CA LEU A 51 0.05 2.52 -5.86
C LEU A 51 -0.88 1.78 -4.91
N PHE A 52 -1.70 2.51 -4.15
CA PHE A 52 -2.67 1.93 -3.24
C PHE A 52 -3.72 1.08 -3.99
N ALA A 53 -4.23 1.57 -5.13
CA ALA A 53 -5.17 0.82 -5.95
C ALA A 53 -4.57 -0.50 -6.44
N VAL A 54 -3.33 -0.48 -6.95
CA VAL A 54 -2.63 -1.69 -7.40
C VAL A 54 -2.33 -2.64 -6.22
N GLY A 55 -1.91 -2.08 -5.08
CA GLY A 55 -1.70 -2.82 -3.83
C GLY A 55 -2.96 -3.55 -3.37
N ALA A 56 -4.11 -2.88 -3.38
CA ALA A 56 -5.39 -3.47 -2.99
C ALA A 56 -5.76 -4.68 -3.89
N VAL A 57 -5.66 -4.52 -5.22
CA VAL A 57 -5.96 -5.60 -6.17
C VAL A 57 -5.04 -6.81 -5.98
N THR A 58 -3.74 -6.57 -5.83
CA THR A 58 -2.77 -7.67 -5.61
C THR A 58 -2.98 -8.39 -4.28
N GLY A 59 -3.43 -7.68 -3.24
CA GLY A 59 -3.81 -8.28 -1.96
C GLY A 59 -5.03 -9.18 -2.08
N THR A 60 -6.06 -8.73 -2.81
CA THR A 60 -7.25 -9.54 -3.09
C THR A 60 -6.88 -10.83 -3.82
N VAL A 61 -6.01 -10.76 -4.84
CA VAL A 61 -5.53 -11.95 -5.56
C VAL A 61 -4.81 -12.92 -4.61
N LEU A 62 -3.96 -12.41 -3.72
CA LEU A 62 -3.27 -13.22 -2.72
C LEU A 62 -4.23 -13.95 -1.79
N SER A 63 -5.29 -13.30 -1.32
CA SER A 63 -6.31 -13.97 -0.49
C SER A 63 -6.95 -15.15 -1.21
N PHE A 64 -7.28 -14.99 -2.50
CA PHE A 64 -7.81 -16.09 -3.32
C PHE A 64 -6.78 -17.18 -3.57
N GLU A 65 -5.54 -16.81 -3.90
CA GLU A 65 -4.45 -17.78 -4.08
C GLU A 65 -4.20 -18.60 -2.82
N PHE A 66 -4.28 -17.97 -1.64
CA PHE A 66 -4.11 -18.66 -0.37
C PHE A 66 -5.26 -19.66 -0.12
N GLY A 67 -6.50 -19.28 -0.43
CA GLY A 67 -7.66 -20.17 -0.33
C GLY A 67 -7.63 -21.35 -1.31
N LEU A 68 -7.19 -21.11 -2.56
CA LEU A 68 -7.20 -22.12 -3.63
C LEU A 68 -5.98 -23.04 -3.60
N LEU A 69 -4.79 -22.52 -3.30
CA LEU A 69 -3.53 -23.28 -3.34
C LEU A 69 -3.23 -23.97 -2.00
N TRP A 70 -3.81 -23.49 -0.90
CA TRP A 70 -3.57 -24.03 0.44
C TRP A 70 -4.85 -24.42 1.20
N PRO A 71 -5.79 -25.17 0.59
CA PRO A 71 -7.10 -25.45 1.17
C PRO A 71 -7.05 -26.26 2.48
N ALA A 72 -6.09 -27.19 2.61
CA ALA A 72 -5.91 -27.96 3.85
C ALA A 72 -5.36 -27.11 5.00
N PHE A 73 -4.59 -26.06 4.68
CA PHE A 73 -4.06 -25.12 5.67
C PHE A 73 -5.14 -24.13 6.11
N THR A 74 -5.87 -23.53 5.16
CA THR A 74 -7.02 -22.66 5.47
C THR A 74 -8.18 -23.41 6.12
N GLY A 75 -8.41 -24.67 5.80
CA GLY A 75 -9.40 -25.50 6.50
C GLY A 75 -9.03 -25.79 7.96
N ARG A 76 -7.73 -25.79 8.31
CA ARG A 76 -7.25 -26.09 9.68
C ARG A 76 -7.03 -24.84 10.53
N PHE A 77 -6.63 -23.73 9.90
CA PHE A 77 -6.25 -22.48 10.57
C PHE A 77 -7.06 -21.27 10.07
N GLY A 78 -8.13 -21.46 9.32
CA GLY A 78 -8.97 -20.35 8.83
C GLY A 78 -10.01 -19.86 9.84
N ASP A 79 -10.27 -20.64 10.89
CA ASP A 79 -11.25 -20.36 11.94
C ASP A 79 -10.69 -19.52 13.10
N VAL A 80 -9.42 -19.09 13.01
CA VAL A 80 -8.75 -18.25 14.05
C VAL A 80 -8.71 -16.77 13.69
#